data_AF-A0A838J014-F1
#
_entry.id   AF-A0A838J014-F1
#
_cell.length_a   1.000
_cell.length_b   1.000
_cell.length_c   1.000
_cell.angle_alpha   90.00
_cell.angle_beta   90.00
_cell.angle_gamma   90.00
#
_symmetry.space_group_name_H-M   'P 1'
#
loop_
_entity.id
_entity.type
_entity.pdbx_description
1 polymer ?
#
loop_
_entity_poly.entity_id
_entity_poly.type
_entity_poly.pdbx_seq_one_letter_code
_entity_poly.pdbx_strand_id
1 'polypeptide(L)'
;MALRRGEGDGPTAVEAAARGSYEVLLASIRASQADGFLESGDPEALALTAWASVHGLAVLLLDGPLQGEVAALGSGMHLADVVTKTLGRGLMVR
;
A
#
# COMPACT_ATOMS: atom_id res chain seq x y z
N MET A 1 8.66 -18.20 -41.39
CA MET A 1 9.30 -17.65 -40.17
C MET A 1 8.24 -16.83 -39.43
N ALA A 2 7.44 -17.50 -38.62
CA ALA A 2 6.41 -16.89 -37.78
C ALA A 2 6.74 -17.23 -36.33
N LEU A 3 6.85 -16.20 -35.49
CA LEU A 3 7.16 -16.31 -34.07
C LEU A 3 6.07 -17.13 -33.36
N ARG A 4 6.45 -18.28 -32.79
CA ARG A 4 5.66 -18.90 -31.72
C ARG A 4 5.76 -17.99 -30.50
N ARG A 5 4.69 -17.27 -30.19
CA ARG A 5 4.48 -16.66 -28.87
C ARG A 5 4.47 -17.83 -27.88
N GLY A 6 5.51 -17.95 -27.07
CA GLY A 6 5.63 -19.01 -26.08
C GLY A 6 4.52 -18.90 -25.05
N GLU A 7 3.77 -19.99 -24.88
CA GLU A 7 3.06 -20.32 -23.65
C GLU A 7 4.06 -20.25 -22.48
N GLY A 8 3.89 -19.27 -21.59
CA GLY A 8 4.72 -19.13 -20.40
C GLY A 8 5.06 -17.69 -20.08
N ASP A 9 4.09 -16.95 -19.55
CA ASP A 9 4.38 -16.09 -18.38
C ASP A 9 3.06 -15.68 -17.75
N GLY A 10 2.49 -16.59 -16.96
CA GLY A 10 1.51 -16.18 -15.96
C GLY A 10 2.22 -15.32 -14.90
N PRO A 11 1.48 -14.52 -14.11
CA PRO A 11 2.09 -13.75 -13.04
C PRO A 11 2.92 -14.67 -12.15
N THR A 12 4.12 -14.21 -11.82
CA THR A 12 4.99 -14.87 -10.85
C THR A 12 4.27 -15.02 -9.51
N ALA A 13 4.74 -15.92 -8.65
CA ALA A 13 4.18 -16.08 -7.31
C ALA A 13 4.18 -14.76 -6.51
N VAL A 14 5.20 -13.91 -6.72
CA VAL A 14 5.33 -12.60 -6.08
C VAL A 14 4.27 -11.63 -6.60
N GLU A 15 4.07 -11.54 -7.92
CA GLU A 15 3.04 -10.68 -8.52
C GLU A 15 1.63 -11.10 -8.12
N ALA A 16 1.38 -12.41 -8.07
CA ALA A 16 0.10 -12.95 -7.60
C ALA A 16 -0.17 -12.60 -6.13
N ALA A 17 0.85 -12.72 -5.26
CA ALA A 17 0.75 -12.36 -3.85
C ALA A 17 0.57 -10.85 -3.64
N ALA A 18 1.27 -10.02 -4.42
CA ALA A 18 1.12 -8.57 -4.38
C ALA A 18 -0.31 -8.14 -4.77
N ARG A 19 -0.85 -8.72 -5.86
CA ARG A 19 -2.24 -8.48 -6.26
C ARG A 19 -3.23 -8.89 -5.18
N GLY A 20 -3.09 -10.09 -4.62
CA GLY A 20 -3.98 -10.55 -3.55
C GLY A 20 -3.92 -9.67 -2.30
N SER A 21 -2.74 -9.17 -1.94
CA SER A 21 -2.56 -8.24 -0.82
C SER A 21 -3.22 -6.88 -1.07
N TYR A 22 -3.12 -6.37 -2.30
CA TYR A 22 -3.81 -5.14 -2.71
C TYR A 22 -5.33 -5.31 -2.69
N GLU A 23 -5.84 -6.45 -3.16
CA GLU A 23 -7.27 -6.77 -3.13
C GLU A 23 -7.82 -6.81 -1.69
N VAL A 24 -7.07 -7.35 -0.73
CA VAL A 24 -7.44 -7.31 0.69
C VAL A 24 -7.55 -5.88 1.21
N LEU A 25 -6.61 -5.00 0.86
CA LEU A 25 -6.66 -3.58 1.23
C LEU A 25 -7.90 -2.89 0.63
N LEU A 26 -8.14 -3.09 -0.67
CA LEU A 26 -9.29 -2.51 -1.36
C LEU A 26 -10.62 -2.99 -0.76
N ALA A 27 -10.73 -4.28 -0.46
CA ALA A 27 -11.90 -4.84 0.19
C ALA A 27 -12.13 -4.24 1.58
N SER A 28 -11.06 -4.03 2.35
CA SER A 28 -11.12 -3.42 3.69
C SER A 28 -11.60 -1.97 3.64
N ILE A 29 -11.15 -1.19 2.65
CA ILE A 29 -11.61 0.19 2.44
C ILE A 29 -13.10 0.20 2.09
N ARG A 30 -13.53 -0.63 1.13
CA ARG A 30 -14.95 -0.73 0.74
C ARG A 30 -15.84 -1.11 1.91
N ALA A 31 -15.42 -2.08 2.73
CA ALA A 31 -16.15 -2.47 3.94
C ALA A 31 -16.24 -1.31 4.94
N SER A 32 -15.12 -0.64 5.21
CA SER A 32 -15.08 0.46 6.16
C SER A 32 -15.90 1.68 5.69
N GLN A 33 -15.99 1.93 4.39
CA GLN A 33 -16.89 2.94 3.83
C GLN A 33 -18.36 2.52 3.95
N ALA A 34 -18.69 1.25 3.70
CA ALA A 34 -20.05 0.73 3.85
C ALA A 34 -20.54 0.81 5.30
N ASP A 35 -19.64 0.61 6.26
CA ASP A 35 -19.90 0.74 7.69
C ASP A 35 -19.87 2.21 8.19
N GLY A 36 -19.53 3.16 7.33
CA GLY A 36 -19.51 4.59 7.65
C GLY A 36 -18.29 5.08 8.45
N PHE A 37 -17.22 4.27 8.53
CA PHE A 37 -15.97 4.66 9.22
C PHE A 37 -15.04 5.52 8.36
N LEU A 38 -15.05 5.33 7.04
CA LEU A 38 -14.23 6.08 6.09
C LEU A 38 -15.08 7.01 5.21
N GLU A 39 -14.49 8.12 4.76
CA GLU A 39 -15.14 9.09 3.88
C GLU A 39 -15.66 8.45 2.60
N SER A 40 -16.80 8.95 2.12
CA SER A 40 -17.33 8.60 0.81
C SER A 40 -16.43 9.17 -0.28
N GLY A 41 -15.82 8.29 -1.08
CA GLY A 41 -14.90 8.64 -2.16
C GLY A 41 -14.59 7.39 -2.99
N ASP A 42 -13.79 7.54 -4.05
CA ASP A 42 -13.40 6.40 -4.88
C ASP A 42 -12.52 5.42 -4.08
N PRO A 43 -12.99 4.19 -3.78
CA PRO A 43 -12.24 3.23 -2.99
C PRO A 43 -10.91 2.83 -3.65
N GLU A 44 -10.81 2.88 -4.99
CA GLU A 44 -9.56 2.54 -5.68
C GLU A 44 -8.51 3.63 -5.48
N ALA A 45 -8.89 4.90 -5.59
CA ALA A 45 -7.99 6.03 -5.29
C ALA A 45 -7.50 5.99 -3.82
N LEU A 46 -8.39 5.67 -2.87
CA LEU A 46 -8.02 5.56 -1.45
C LEU A 46 -7.08 4.37 -1.21
N ALA A 47 -7.37 3.20 -1.80
CA ALA A 47 -6.52 2.02 -1.71
C ALA A 47 -5.14 2.26 -2.30
N LEU A 48 -5.07 2.86 -3.48
CA LEU A 48 -3.82 3.20 -4.14
C LEU A 48 -2.97 4.16 -3.29
N THR A 49 -3.59 5.17 -2.68
CA THR A 49 -2.90 6.15 -1.83
C THR A 49 -2.32 5.48 -0.58
N ALA A 50 -3.12 4.65 0.09
CA ALA A 50 -2.66 3.90 1.27
C ALA A 50 -1.53 2.93 0.91
N TRP A 51 -1.69 2.18 -0.18
CA TRP A 51 -0.69 1.24 -0.70
C TRP A 51 0.63 1.94 -1.04
N ALA A 52 0.58 3.02 -1.83
CA ALA A 52 1.74 3.80 -2.22
C ALA A 52 2.47 4.40 -1.01
N SER A 53 1.74 4.83 0.02
CA SER A 53 2.34 5.42 1.22
C SER A 53 3.10 4.39 2.06
N VAL A 54 2.53 3.19 2.26
CA VAL A 54 3.19 2.10 3.00
C VAL A 54 4.40 1.57 2.23
N HIS A 55 4.25 1.33 0.93
CA HIS A 55 5.37 0.87 0.10
C HIS A 55 6.45 1.95 -0.05
N GLY A 56 6.06 3.21 -0.19
CA GLY A 56 6.98 4.35 -0.21
C GLY A 56 7.80 4.41 1.08
N LEU A 57 7.16 4.28 2.25
CA LEU A 57 7.87 4.21 3.51
C LEU A 57 8.85 3.02 3.55
N ALA A 58 8.42 1.83 3.12
CA ALA A 58 9.28 0.66 3.09
C ALA A 58 10.53 0.88 2.22
N VAL A 59 10.36 1.43 1.01
CA VAL A 59 11.49 1.77 0.12
C VAL A 59 12.39 2.80 0.78
N LEU A 60 11.85 3.85 1.40
CA LEU A 60 12.65 4.88 2.07
C LEU A 60 13.49 4.32 3.22
N LEU A 61 12.95 3.35 3.97
CA LEU A 61 13.63 2.70 5.10
C LEU A 61 14.63 1.63 4.67
N LEU A 62 14.28 0.83 3.66
CA LEU A 62 15.01 -0.37 3.28
C LEU A 62 16.00 -0.17 2.16
N ASP A 63 15.79 0.82 1.29
CA ASP A 63 16.59 1.07 0.08
C ASP A 63 16.88 2.57 -0.15
N GLY A 64 16.33 3.45 0.68
CA GLY A 64 16.27 4.88 0.44
C GLY A 64 17.06 5.75 1.42
N PRO A 65 16.88 7.08 1.35
CA PRO A 65 17.71 8.04 2.07
C PRO A 65 17.57 7.96 3.60
N LEU A 66 16.59 7.24 4.12
CA LEU A 66 16.42 7.07 5.56
C LEU A 66 17.30 5.94 6.11
N GLN A 67 17.97 5.14 5.26
CA GLN A 67 18.98 4.18 5.68
C GLN A 67 20.13 4.87 6.44
N GLY A 68 20.05 4.89 7.77
CA GLY A 68 21.01 5.57 8.66
C GLY A 68 20.42 6.77 9.43
N GLU A 69 19.37 7.41 8.90
CA GLU A 69 18.64 8.49 9.59
C GLU A 69 17.48 7.99 10.46
N VAL A 70 17.07 6.71 10.34
CA VAL A 70 16.08 6.08 11.24
C VAL A 70 16.45 6.27 12.71
N ALA A 71 17.75 6.33 13.06
CA ALA A 71 18.16 6.63 14.43
C ALA A 71 17.74 8.04 14.91
N ALA A 72 17.67 9.02 14.01
CA ALA A 72 17.29 10.40 14.31
C ALA A 72 15.77 10.66 14.21
N LEU A 73 15.08 9.94 13.31
CA LEU A 73 13.62 10.07 13.10
C LEU A 73 12.79 9.10 13.96
N GLY A 74 13.43 8.18 14.67
CA GLY A 74 12.81 7.15 15.50
C GLY A 74 12.77 5.77 14.83
N SER A 75 12.50 4.71 15.60
CA SER A 75 12.38 3.33 15.09
C SER A 75 11.45 3.25 13.88
N GLY A 76 11.69 2.32 12.94
CA GLY A 76 10.78 2.07 11.81
C GLY A 76 9.32 1.87 12.24
N MET A 77 9.09 1.36 13.45
CA MET A 77 7.75 1.25 14.05
C MET A 77 7.10 2.62 14.30
N HIS A 78 7.88 3.61 14.74
CA HIS A 78 7.39 4.97 14.95
C HIS A 78 6.98 5.62 13.63
N LEU A 79 7.79 5.44 12.58
CA LEU A 79 7.47 5.99 11.26
C LEU A 79 6.25 5.31 10.63
N ALA A 80 6.09 4.00 10.82
CA ALA A 80 4.88 3.28 10.42
C ALA A 80 3.64 3.84 11.13
N ASP A 81 3.71 4.06 12.46
CA ASP A 81 2.62 4.68 13.23
C ASP A 81 2.27 6.08 12.73
N VAL A 82 3.28 6.91 12.44
CA VAL A 82 3.07 8.26 11.88
C VAL A 82 2.37 8.21 10.52
N VAL A 83 2.84 7.36 9.60
CA VAL A 83 2.24 7.21 8.27
C VAL A 83 0.80 6.71 8.37
N THR A 84 0.54 5.65 9.15
CA THR A 84 -0.81 5.10 9.34
C THR A 84 -1.77 6.11 9.97
N LYS A 85 -1.35 6.85 11.00
CA LYS A 85 -2.18 7.90 11.61
C LYS A 85 -2.47 9.06 10.67
N THR A 86 -1.50 9.43 9.84
CA THR A 86 -1.66 10.50 8.85
C THR A 86 -2.64 10.10 7.77
N LEU A 87 -2.53 8.86 7.26
CA LEU A 87 -3.51 8.27 6.36
C LEU A 87 -4.88 8.20 7.02
N GLY A 88 -4.99 7.62 8.22
CA GLY A 88 -6.26 7.51 8.94
C GLY A 88 -6.96 8.85 9.12
N ARG A 89 -6.23 9.90 9.53
CA ARG A 89 -6.78 11.26 9.65
C ARG A 89 -7.30 11.85 8.33
N GLY A 90 -6.69 11.48 7.20
CA GLY A 90 -7.14 11.93 5.88
C GLY A 90 -8.28 11.11 5.29
N LEU A 91 -8.53 9.91 5.82
CA LEU A 91 -9.52 8.96 5.30
C LEU A 91 -10.77 8.83 6.18
N MET A 92 -10.68 9.14 7.46
CA MET A 92 -11.78 8.99 8.42
C MET A 92 -12.81 10.10 8.24
N VAL A 93 -14.09 9.73 8.36
CA VAL A 93 -15.19 10.70 8.44
C VAL A 93 -14.99 11.59 9.67
N ARG A 94 -15.10 12.90 9.48
CA ARG A 94 -15.01 13.91 10.56
C ARG A 94 -16.20 13.89 11.50
#